data_AF-A0A7S2PV85-F1
#
_entry.id   AF-A0A7S2PV85-F1
#
_cell.length_a   1.000
_cell.length_b   1.000
_cell.length_c   1.000
_cell.angle_alpha   90.00
_cell.angle_beta   90.00
_cell.angle_gamma   90.00
#
_symmetry.space_group_name_H-M   'P 1'
#
loop_
_entity.id
_entity.type
_entity.pdbx_description
1 polymer ?
#
loop_
_entity_poly.entity_id
_entity_poly.type
_entity_poly.pdbx_seq_one_letter_code
_entity_poly.pdbx_strand_id
1 'polypeptide(L)'
;CKYTPCPAQCERLLRLRLENGFRLFRERAAASTAKNLVVFSHYPTDYLWKAPDILAGLSDASRHHVEYFGGHRHNTDQSSTISTAPNSNWVVGGGGGWSCEMPTESTPRQMGFVVGEIDADFRLTTRPVLVDSRICCQ
;
A
#
# COMPACT_ATOMS: atom_id res chain seq x y z
N CYS A 1 -9.39 15.81 -9.93
CA CYS A 1 -10.55 16.71 -9.91
C CYS A 1 -10.74 17.54 -11.18
N LYS A 2 -9.77 17.62 -12.11
CA LYS A 2 -9.91 18.39 -13.36
C LYS A 2 -11.07 18.00 -14.29
N TYR A 3 -11.60 16.78 -14.16
CA TYR A 3 -12.68 16.27 -15.03
C TYR A 3 -14.06 16.34 -14.38
N THR A 4 -14.18 16.87 -13.16
CA THR A 4 -15.49 17.08 -12.55
C THR A 4 -15.97 18.52 -12.81
N PRO A 5 -17.28 18.74 -13.00
CA PRO A 5 -17.86 20.09 -13.02
C PRO A 5 -17.64 20.89 -11.72
N CYS A 6 -17.28 20.22 -10.61
CA CYS A 6 -17.07 20.87 -9.31
C CYS A 6 -15.65 20.56 -8.74
N PRO A 7 -14.57 21.11 -9.30
CA PRO A 7 -13.20 20.77 -8.90
C PRO A 7 -12.91 20.99 -7.41
N ALA A 8 -13.28 22.15 -6.88
CA ALA A 8 -13.06 22.50 -5.47
C ALA A 8 -13.78 21.57 -4.50
N GLN A 9 -15.00 21.13 -4.85
CA GLN A 9 -15.73 20.15 -4.04
C GLN A 9 -15.05 18.78 -4.09
N CYS A 10 -14.60 18.35 -5.26
CA CYS A 10 -13.85 17.10 -5.40
C CYS A 10 -12.57 17.11 -4.55
N GLU A 11 -11.79 18.19 -4.60
CA GLU A 11 -10.56 18.31 -3.81
C GLU A 11 -10.84 18.28 -2.32
N ARG A 12 -11.86 19.03 -1.87
CA ARG A 12 -12.31 19.03 -0.48
C ARG A 12 -12.72 17.61 -0.04
N LEU A 13 -13.50 16.90 -0.84
CA LEU A 13 -13.95 15.55 -0.51
C LEU A 13 -12.79 14.54 -0.48
N LEU A 14 -11.84 14.63 -1.42
CA LEU A 14 -10.65 13.78 -1.42
C LEU A 14 -9.79 14.04 -0.18
N ARG A 15 -9.60 15.31 0.20
CA ARG A 15 -8.89 15.68 1.42
C ARG A 15 -9.59 15.14 2.67
N LEU A 16 -10.91 15.30 2.78
CA LEU A 16 -11.69 14.76 3.89
C LEU A 16 -11.58 13.24 4.00
N ARG A 17 -11.62 12.52 2.87
CA ARG A 17 -11.44 11.06 2.84
C ARG A 17 -10.04 10.65 3.30
N LEU A 18 -9.00 11.38 2.87
CA LEU A 18 -7.63 11.16 3.29
C LEU A 18 -7.47 11.38 4.81
N GLU A 19 -7.94 12.52 5.32
CA GLU A 19 -7.87 12.87 6.74
C GLU A 19 -8.64 11.87 7.62
N ASN A 20 -9.81 11.40 7.16
CA ASN A 20 -10.56 10.36 7.86
C ASN A 20 -9.82 9.02 7.89
N GLY A 21 -9.15 8.64 6.79
CA GLY A 21 -8.31 7.44 6.76
C GLY A 21 -7.12 7.52 7.72
N PHE A 22 -6.44 8.67 7.75
CA PHE A 22 -5.35 8.94 8.69
C PHE A 22 -5.80 8.91 10.14
N ARG A 23 -6.97 9.50 10.44
CA ARG A 23 -7.56 9.42 11.78
C ARG A 23 -7.86 7.97 12.15
N LEU A 24 -8.51 7.20 11.27
CA LEU A 24 -8.81 5.79 11.52
C LEU A 24 -7.55 4.98 11.81
N PHE A 25 -6.48 5.18 11.05
CA PHE A 25 -5.20 4.51 11.30
C PHE A 25 -4.68 4.82 12.71
N ARG A 26 -4.57 6.11 13.07
CA ARG A 26 -4.07 6.53 14.39
C ARG A 26 -4.92 5.98 15.54
N GLU A 27 -6.24 6.05 15.41
CA GLU A 27 -7.17 5.53 16.43
C GLU A 27 -7.01 4.02 16.61
N ARG A 28 -6.89 3.25 15.51
CA ARG A 28 -6.72 1.79 15.58
C ARG A 28 -5.34 1.39 16.09
N ALA A 29 -4.28 2.09 15.68
CA ALA A 29 -2.93 1.87 16.21
C ALA A 29 -2.84 2.17 17.71
N ALA A 30 -3.55 3.20 18.19
CA ALA A 30 -3.57 3.52 19.61
C ALA A 30 -4.40 2.53 20.44
N ALA A 31 -5.59 2.16 19.96
CA ALA A 31 -6.58 1.42 20.74
C ALA A 31 -6.47 -0.11 20.62
N SER A 32 -5.88 -0.63 19.54
CA SER A 32 -5.79 -2.08 19.31
C SER A 32 -4.82 -2.75 20.28
N THR A 33 -5.13 -3.98 20.65
CA THR A 33 -4.24 -4.90 21.37
C THR A 33 -3.76 -6.06 20.48
N ALA A 34 -4.21 -6.12 19.22
CA ALA A 34 -3.83 -7.19 18.28
C ALA A 34 -2.34 -7.10 17.95
N LYS A 35 -1.65 -8.24 17.76
CA LYS A 35 -0.22 -8.23 17.37
C LYS A 35 0.04 -7.65 15.98
N ASN A 36 -0.91 -7.79 15.06
CA ASN A 36 -0.79 -7.31 13.69
C ASN A 36 -1.84 -6.23 13.39
N LEU A 37 -1.43 -5.20 12.65
CA LEU A 37 -2.34 -4.24 12.01
C LEU A 37 -2.16 -4.32 10.51
N VAL A 38 -3.20 -4.75 9.81
CA VAL A 38 -3.20 -4.82 8.34
C VAL A 38 -3.86 -3.57 7.78
N VAL A 39 -3.13 -2.82 6.97
CA VAL A 39 -3.55 -1.52 6.43
C VAL A 39 -3.68 -1.60 4.92
N PHE A 40 -4.86 -1.29 4.40
CA PHE A 40 -5.11 -1.21 2.95
C PHE A 40 -5.34 0.23 2.53
N SER A 41 -4.69 0.63 1.45
CA SER A 41 -4.88 1.93 0.81
C SER A 41 -4.75 1.79 -0.70
N HIS A 42 -5.34 2.72 -1.44
CA HIS A 42 -5.17 2.70 -2.89
C HIS A 42 -3.73 3.08 -3.30
N TYR A 43 -3.10 3.99 -2.56
CA TYR A 43 -1.78 4.52 -2.94
C TYR A 43 -0.65 3.83 -2.16
N PRO A 44 0.52 3.61 -2.78
CA PRO A 44 1.74 3.17 -2.09
C PRO A 44 2.23 4.20 -1.07
N THR A 45 3.14 3.78 -0.19
CA THR A 45 3.64 4.62 0.91
C THR A 45 4.39 5.87 0.45
N ASP A 46 5.04 5.86 -0.72
CA ASP A 46 5.71 7.06 -1.24
C ASP A 46 4.74 8.21 -1.57
N TYR A 47 3.46 7.93 -1.83
CA TYR A 47 2.43 8.96 -2.01
C TYR A 47 2.05 9.64 -0.69
N LEU A 48 2.46 9.07 0.45
CA LEU A 48 2.24 9.62 1.78
C LEU A 48 3.38 10.54 2.24
N TRP A 49 4.29 10.93 1.35
CA TRP A 49 5.44 11.79 1.68
C TRP A 49 5.07 13.12 2.37
N LYS A 50 3.86 13.64 2.15
CA LYS A 50 3.33 14.84 2.84
C LYS A 50 2.74 14.57 4.22
N ALA A 51 2.70 13.32 4.66
CA ALA A 51 2.17 12.87 5.95
C ALA A 51 3.24 12.05 6.71
N PRO A 52 4.34 12.70 7.14
CA PRO A 52 5.45 12.02 7.78
C PRO A 52 5.06 11.36 9.11
N ASP A 53 4.03 11.86 9.81
CA ASP A 53 3.48 11.25 11.01
C ASP A 53 2.83 9.88 10.72
N ILE A 54 2.16 9.75 9.57
CA ILE A 54 1.57 8.49 9.14
C ILE A 54 2.66 7.51 8.73
N LEU A 55 3.67 7.95 7.97
CA LEU A 55 4.82 7.10 7.62
C LEU A 55 5.55 6.62 8.88
N ALA A 56 5.78 7.50 9.86
CA ALA A 56 6.39 7.12 11.14
C ALA A 56 5.55 6.08 11.89
N GLY A 57 4.22 6.24 11.92
CA GLY A 57 3.33 5.26 12.54
C GLY A 57 3.29 3.93 11.79
N LEU A 58 3.42 3.92 10.46
CA LEU A 58 3.54 2.68 9.68
C LEU A 58 4.87 1.96 9.96
N SER A 59 5.94 2.69 10.24
CA SER A 59 7.25 2.13 10.62
C SER A 59 7.36 1.75 12.10
N ASP A 60 6.42 2.19 12.95
CA ASP A 60 6.45 1.89 14.38
C ASP A 60 6.05 0.44 14.64
N ALA A 61 7.06 -0.38 14.96
CA ALA A 61 6.88 -1.77 15.35
C ALA A 61 6.89 -2.00 16.87
N SER A 62 6.81 -0.95 17.69
CA SER A 62 6.90 -1.05 19.16
C SER A 62 5.73 -1.81 19.79
N ARG A 63 4.55 -1.78 19.15
CA ARG A 63 3.30 -2.39 19.65
C ARG A 63 2.72 -3.43 18.71
N HIS A 64 2.84 -3.20 17.41
CA HIS A 64 2.17 -3.97 16.37
C HIS A 64 3.15 -4.19 15.22
N HIS A 65 3.11 -5.37 14.61
CA HIS A 65 3.59 -5.49 13.23
C HIS A 65 2.56 -4.82 12.31
N VAL A 66 2.98 -3.85 11.52
CA VAL A 66 2.09 -3.16 10.56
C VAL A 66 2.38 -3.69 9.16
N GLU A 67 1.40 -4.33 8.53
CA GLU A 67 1.51 -4.76 7.14
C GLU A 67 0.70 -3.83 6.25
N TYR A 68 1.38 -3.08 5.38
CA TYR A 68 0.74 -2.10 4.50
C TYR A 68 0.63 -2.61 3.06
N PHE A 69 -0.57 -2.52 2.49
CA PHE A 69 -0.84 -2.84 1.10
C PHE A 69 -1.36 -1.59 0.36
N GLY A 70 -0.54 -1.04 -0.53
CA GLY A 70 -0.88 0.01 -1.48
C GLY A 70 -1.05 -0.55 -2.89
N GLY A 71 -1.63 0.21 -3.82
CA GLY A 71 -1.77 -0.22 -5.22
C GLY A 71 -1.38 0.85 -6.22
N HIS A 72 -2.32 1.24 -7.09
CA HIS A 72 -2.21 2.36 -8.06
C HIS A 72 -1.22 2.18 -9.22
N ARG A 73 -0.03 1.63 -8.98
CA ARG A 73 1.04 1.52 -10.01
C ARG A 73 0.92 0.31 -10.91
N HIS A 74 -0.12 -0.49 -10.72
CA HIS A 74 -0.31 -1.75 -11.45
C HIS A 74 0.97 -2.59 -11.39
N ASN A 75 1.48 -2.87 -10.19
CA ASN A 75 2.69 -3.67 -9.99
C ASN A 75 2.59 -4.48 -8.70
N THR A 76 3.51 -5.43 -8.51
CA THR A 76 3.62 -6.24 -7.29
C THR A 76 5.07 -6.24 -6.81
N ASP A 77 5.41 -5.29 -5.95
CA ASP A 77 6.78 -5.08 -5.48
C ASP A 77 6.83 -4.36 -4.12
N GLN A 78 8.03 -4.27 -3.55
CA GLN A 78 8.30 -3.46 -2.35
C GLN A 78 9.35 -2.37 -2.61
N SER A 79 10.12 -2.46 -3.70
CA SER A 79 11.28 -1.61 -3.96
C SER A 79 10.92 -0.21 -4.46
N SER A 80 9.74 -0.03 -5.04
CA SER A 80 9.31 1.24 -5.61
C SER A 80 8.66 2.17 -4.56
N THR A 81 8.71 1.81 -3.27
CA THR A 81 7.98 2.48 -2.18
C THR A 81 8.90 3.22 -1.21
N ILE A 82 8.33 4.05 -0.32
CA ILE A 82 9.05 4.44 0.91
C ILE A 82 8.97 3.26 1.87
N SER A 83 10.13 2.73 2.26
CA SER A 83 10.22 1.62 3.20
C SER A 83 9.61 1.97 4.56
N THR A 84 8.85 1.03 5.12
CA THR A 84 8.32 1.10 6.48
C THR A 84 9.08 0.18 7.45
N ALA A 85 10.33 -0.20 7.15
CA ALA A 85 11.11 -1.07 8.02
C ALA A 85 11.15 -0.56 9.49
N PRO A 86 11.10 -1.46 10.49
CA PRO A 86 11.19 -2.93 10.39
C PRO A 86 9.87 -3.63 10.00
N ASN A 87 8.77 -2.91 9.89
CA ASN A 87 7.53 -3.40 9.30
C ASN A 87 7.67 -3.60 7.78
N SER A 88 6.62 -4.10 7.13
CA SER A 88 6.61 -4.35 5.68
C SER A 88 5.47 -3.64 4.96
N ASN A 89 5.76 -3.26 3.73
CA ASN A 89 4.81 -2.63 2.84
C ASN A 89 4.96 -3.15 1.41
N TRP A 90 3.84 -3.19 0.69
CA TRP A 90 3.72 -3.70 -0.66
C TRP A 90 3.01 -2.70 -1.57
N VAL A 91 3.42 -2.66 -2.83
CA VAL A 91 2.54 -2.36 -3.95
C VAL A 91 1.90 -3.66 -4.41
N VAL A 92 0.58 -3.66 -4.57
CA VAL A 92 -0.21 -4.80 -5.05
C VAL A 92 -1.15 -4.36 -6.17
N GLY A 93 -1.43 -5.27 -7.11
CA GLY A 93 -2.41 -5.03 -8.18
C GLY A 93 -1.85 -4.95 -9.59
N GLY A 94 -0.73 -5.63 -9.88
CA GLY A 94 -0.23 -5.81 -11.25
C GLY A 94 -0.89 -6.96 -12.03
N GLY A 95 -1.63 -7.86 -11.37
CA GLY A 95 -2.18 -9.08 -11.99
C GLY A 95 -3.35 -8.89 -12.99
N GLY A 96 -3.82 -7.67 -13.24
CA GLY A 96 -4.98 -7.37 -14.09
C GLY A 96 -4.67 -7.08 -15.57
N GLY A 97 -3.45 -7.34 -16.04
CA GLY A 97 -3.04 -7.13 -17.44
C GLY A 97 -2.41 -5.77 -17.76
N TRP A 98 -2.44 -4.80 -16.84
CA TRP A 98 -1.98 -3.43 -17.11
C TRP A 98 -0.47 -3.20 -16.88
N SER A 99 0.25 -4.03 -16.12
CA SER A 99 1.70 -3.82 -15.91
C SER A 99 2.55 -3.99 -17.18
N CYS A 100 1.94 -4.43 -18.27
CA CYS A 100 2.58 -4.59 -19.57
C CYS A 100 2.97 -3.26 -20.21
N GLU A 101 2.36 -2.15 -19.80
CA GLU A 101 2.46 -0.89 -20.52
C GLU A 101 3.76 -0.12 -20.26
N MET A 102 4.45 -0.26 -19.11
CA MET A 102 5.59 0.62 -18.79
C MET A 102 6.58 0.03 -17.76
N PRO A 103 7.82 -0.35 -18.12
CA PRO A 103 8.93 -0.29 -17.18
C PRO A 103 9.48 1.15 -17.20
N THR A 104 9.38 1.88 -16.09
CA THR A 104 10.23 3.05 -15.87
C THR A 104 11.48 2.60 -15.12
N GLU A 105 12.59 3.35 -15.19
CA GLU A 105 13.82 3.03 -14.41
C GLU A 105 13.55 2.80 -12.91
N SER A 106 12.45 3.34 -12.39
CA SER A 106 12.05 3.26 -10.99
C SER A 106 11.01 2.19 -10.65
N THR A 107 10.42 1.48 -11.63
CA THR A 107 9.37 0.49 -11.37
C THR A 107 9.65 -0.82 -12.13
N PRO A 108 9.98 -1.92 -11.43
CA PRO A 108 10.22 -3.20 -12.08
C PRO A 108 8.92 -3.74 -12.69
N ARG A 109 8.98 -4.44 -13.82
CA ARG A 109 7.80 -5.05 -14.44
C ARG A 109 7.45 -6.37 -13.72
N GLN A 110 6.65 -6.29 -12.65
CA GLN A 110 6.27 -7.43 -11.80
C GLN A 110 4.74 -7.55 -11.67
N MET A 111 4.15 -8.39 -12.52
CA MET A 111 2.73 -8.73 -12.42
C MET A 111 2.50 -9.81 -11.38
N GLY A 112 1.39 -9.73 -10.67
CA GLY A 112 1.05 -10.72 -9.67
C GLY A 112 0.08 -10.21 -8.62
N PHE A 113 0.10 -10.92 -7.51
CA PHE A 113 -0.61 -10.60 -6.28
C PHE A 113 0.26 -11.00 -5.09
N VAL A 114 -0.09 -10.53 -3.89
CA VAL A 114 0.57 -10.93 -2.65
C VAL A 114 -0.35 -11.90 -1.91
N VAL A 115 0.24 -12.96 -1.38
CA VAL A 115 -0.42 -13.84 -0.41
C VAL A 115 0.14 -13.51 0.96
N GLY A 116 -0.76 -13.26 1.91
CA GLY A 116 -0.46 -13.11 3.32
C GLY A 116 -0.99 -14.30 4.11
N GLU A 117 -0.18 -14.84 5.01
CA GLU A 117 -0.51 -15.94 5.92
C GLU A 117 -0.28 -15.45 7.35
N ILE A 118 -1.24 -15.70 8.24
CA ILE A 118 -1.14 -15.39 9.67
C ILE A 118 -1.26 -16.71 10.43
N ASP A 119 -0.16 -17.11 11.06
CA ASP A 119 -0.06 -18.35 11.80
C ASP A 119 -0.77 -18.26 13.16
N ALA A 120 -0.93 -19.41 13.82
CA ALA A 120 -1.59 -19.50 15.13
C ALA A 120 -0.89 -18.72 16.25
N ASP A 121 0.42 -18.47 16.11
CA ASP A 121 1.21 -17.63 17.03
C ASP A 121 1.15 -16.12 16.68
N PHE A 122 0.34 -15.80 15.66
CA PHE A 122 0.14 -14.49 15.03
C PHE A 122 1.33 -13.99 14.22
N ARG A 123 2.27 -14.86 13.84
CA ARG A 123 3.32 -14.47 12.90
C ARG A 123 2.70 -14.22 11.52
N LEU A 124 2.89 -13.01 11.01
CA LEU A 124 2.47 -12.63 9.66
C LEU A 124 3.62 -12.87 8.69
N THR A 125 3.35 -13.57 7.60
CA THR A 125 4.28 -13.71 6.48
C THR A 125 3.59 -13.33 5.18
N THR A 126 4.35 -12.70 4.29
CA THR A 126 3.87 -12.32 2.96
C THR A 126 4.83 -12.79 1.90
N ARG A 127 4.29 -13.18 0.75
CA ARG A 127 5.08 -13.52 -0.44
C ARG A 127 4.37 -13.09 -1.72
N PRO A 128 5.10 -12.67 -2.75
CA PRO A 128 4.50 -12.38 -4.04
C PRO A 128 4.23 -13.70 -4.78
N VAL A 129 3.13 -13.76 -5.50
CA VAL A 129 2.87 -14.74 -6.56
C VAL A 129 2.93 -13.98 -7.86
N LEU A 130 4.06 -14.11 -8.55
CA LEU A 130 4.33 -13.38 -9.78
C LEU A 130 3.91 -14.19 -11.00
N VAL A 131 3.41 -13.50 -12.01
CA VAL A 131 3.07 -14.06 -13.31
C VAL A 131 4.22 -13.75 -14.27
N ASP A 132 4.58 -14.73 -15.12
CA ASP A 132 5.57 -14.51 -16.17
C ASP A 132 5.04 -13.47 -17.16
N SER A 133 5.72 -12.31 -17.20
CA SER A 133 5.31 -11.20 -18.04
C SER A 133 5.39 -11.52 -19.53
N ARG A 134 6.19 -12.51 -19.95
CA ARG A 134 6.26 -12.98 -21.34
C ARG A 134 4.98 -13.68 -21.79
N ILE A 135 4.23 -14.26 -20.86
CA ILE A 135 2.97 -14.95 -21.15
C ILE A 135 1.83 -13.93 -21.28
N CYS A 136 1.80 -12.92 -20.40
CA CYS A 136 0.66 -12.01 -20.27
C CYS A 136 0.82 -10.66 -20.99
N CYS A 137 2.03 -10.26 -21.41
CA CYS A 137 2.30 -8.97 -22.05
C CYS A 137 2.64 -9.08 -23.54
N GLN A 138 1.94 -9.94 -24.27
CA GLN A 138 2.08 -10.05 -25.73
C GLN A 138 1.60 -8.80 -26.45
#